data_AF-A0A952IMZ5-F1
#
_entry.id   AF-A0A952IMZ5-F1
#
_cell.length_a   1.000
_cell.length_b   1.000
_cell.length_c   1.000
_cell.angle_alpha   90.00
_cell.angle_beta   90.00
_cell.angle_gamma   90.00
#
_symmetry.space_group_name_H-M   'P 1'
#
loop_
_entity.id
_entity.type
_entity.pdbx_description
1 polymer ?
#
loop_
_entity_poly.entity_id
_entity_poly.type
_entity_poly.pdbx_seq_one_letter_code
_entity_poly.pdbx_strand_id
1 'polypeptide(L)'
;MTESSKKIPSRTAHRMVLASGAFYLLIAFEFFYMASPFAAYFYAVYGPGLDTLQEWGLSGWMLWFFLPHIVAETKSALINFTPLLGKFLFLSGLFAFAMGAFQVYRAKICKLGVVTGGLYRHIRHPQYSALIVASLGMLLIWPRFLVLYSTIAMVFAYAALARVEERICAEAFVSYDKYLSRTAGFFPKVFGNFRGPQISGGVPRLTVCIASFVLILVAGTLIALSLRQHAIASLYTLQDKQGTYLSVTRLSDKELSHISAIARTHQETGVALSTLNESDRFIAYVLPTQMYISEIPMMLPEGQIFGHSIPESLNSDRYKVIYTRAEFPIDGLPESENILYHALNKHPLIEVHINLSTEAVEQVFQPPEQNFYPDVQVPVF
;
A
#
# COMPACT_ATOMS: atom_id res chain seq x y z
N MET A 1 -0.98 -21.32 -43.15
CA MET A 1 0.46 -21.66 -43.19
C MET A 1 0.95 -21.78 -41.77
N THR A 2 1.14 -23.01 -41.31
CA THR A 2 1.70 -23.37 -40.00
C THR A 2 3.22 -23.23 -40.06
N GLU A 3 3.77 -22.14 -39.51
CA GLU A 3 5.23 -22.00 -39.33
C GLU A 3 5.70 -22.96 -38.23
N SER A 4 6.59 -23.89 -38.59
CA SER A 4 7.22 -24.84 -37.68
C SER A 4 8.29 -24.16 -36.84
N SER A 5 8.09 -24.15 -35.52
CA SER A 5 9.05 -23.67 -34.50
C SER A 5 10.42 -24.33 -34.64
N LYS A 6 11.49 -23.55 -34.84
CA LYS A 6 12.88 -24.03 -34.82
C LYS A 6 13.66 -23.41 -33.64
N LYS A 7 14.31 -24.33 -32.90
CA LYS A 7 15.37 -24.19 -31.87
C LYS A 7 15.02 -23.78 -30.44
N ILE A 8 15.65 -24.54 -29.53
CA ILE A 8 15.62 -24.50 -28.07
C ILE A 8 16.29 -23.21 -27.58
N PRO A 9 15.71 -22.48 -26.59
CA PRO A 9 16.26 -21.23 -26.08
C PRO A 9 17.65 -21.43 -25.43
N SER A 10 18.53 -20.43 -25.57
CA SER A 10 19.87 -20.45 -24.98
C SER A 10 19.85 -20.58 -23.45
N ARG A 11 20.87 -21.22 -22.84
CA ARG A 11 20.96 -21.41 -21.37
C ARG A 11 20.78 -20.12 -20.56
N THR A 12 21.20 -18.98 -21.10
CA THR A 12 21.05 -17.65 -20.48
C THR A 12 19.59 -17.19 -20.48
N ALA A 13 18.87 -17.40 -21.59
CA ALA A 13 17.43 -17.10 -21.65
C ALA A 13 16.64 -17.98 -20.67
N HIS A 14 17.01 -19.25 -20.52
CA HIS A 14 16.38 -20.14 -19.55
C HIS A 14 16.60 -19.69 -18.10
N ARG A 15 17.83 -19.28 -17.73
CA ARG A 15 18.11 -18.74 -16.39
C ARG A 15 17.38 -17.43 -16.10
N MET A 16 17.26 -16.54 -17.09
CA MET A 16 16.48 -15.29 -16.94
C MET A 16 14.98 -15.59 -16.80
N VAL A 17 14.43 -16.51 -17.58
CA VAL A 17 13.02 -16.95 -17.43
C VAL A 17 12.78 -17.58 -16.07
N LEU A 18 13.73 -18.35 -15.53
CA LEU A 18 13.62 -18.97 -14.20
C LEU A 18 13.70 -17.93 -13.07
N ALA A 19 14.63 -16.97 -13.17
CA ALA A 19 14.75 -15.86 -12.23
C ALA A 19 13.52 -14.94 -12.28
N SER A 20 13.00 -14.64 -13.48
CA SER A 20 11.75 -13.92 -13.66
C SER A 20 10.57 -14.71 -13.13
N GLY A 21 10.53 -16.04 -13.33
CA GLY A 21 9.53 -16.94 -12.74
C GLY A 21 9.51 -16.87 -11.22
N ALA A 22 10.68 -16.86 -10.57
CA ALA A 22 10.79 -16.68 -9.12
C ALA A 22 10.31 -15.28 -8.67
N PHE A 23 10.61 -14.23 -9.44
CA PHE A 23 10.13 -12.87 -9.19
C PHE A 23 8.61 -12.71 -9.40
N TYR A 24 8.03 -13.37 -10.42
CA TYR A 24 6.59 -13.50 -10.61
C TYR A 24 5.94 -14.24 -9.45
N LEU A 25 6.57 -15.32 -8.99
CA LEU A 25 6.08 -16.08 -7.86
C LEU A 25 6.08 -15.19 -6.62
N LEU A 26 7.11 -14.38 -6.39
CA LEU A 26 7.22 -13.43 -5.27
C LEU A 26 6.14 -12.34 -5.31
N ILE A 27 5.90 -11.71 -6.47
CA ILE A 27 4.88 -10.64 -6.62
C ILE A 27 3.45 -11.21 -6.60
N ALA A 28 3.21 -12.34 -7.27
CA ALA A 28 1.93 -13.03 -7.21
C ALA A 28 1.68 -13.57 -5.79
N PHE A 29 2.73 -13.97 -5.06
CA PHE A 29 2.67 -14.29 -3.64
C PHE A 29 2.32 -13.07 -2.81
N GLU A 30 2.92 -11.90 -3.05
CA GLU A 30 2.63 -10.66 -2.31
C GLU A 30 1.15 -10.26 -2.45
N PHE A 31 0.57 -10.46 -3.63
CA PHE A 31 -0.87 -10.26 -3.85
C PHE A 31 -1.74 -11.33 -3.14
N PHE A 32 -1.41 -12.62 -3.27
CA PHE A 32 -2.13 -13.70 -2.55
C PHE A 32 -1.99 -13.58 -1.02
N TYR A 33 -0.87 -13.07 -0.54
CA TYR A 33 -0.53 -12.77 0.86
C TYR A 33 -1.46 -11.70 1.47
N MET A 34 -1.81 -10.66 0.72
CA MET A 34 -2.60 -9.52 1.23
C MET A 34 -4.11 -9.65 0.98
N ALA A 35 -4.53 -10.29 -0.11
CA ALA A 35 -5.95 -10.44 -0.45
C ALA A 35 -6.62 -11.68 0.16
N SER A 36 -5.84 -12.59 0.75
CA SER A 36 -6.39 -13.83 1.33
C SER A 36 -6.67 -13.70 2.83
N PRO A 37 -7.67 -14.45 3.35
CA PRO A 37 -7.91 -14.56 4.80
C PRO A 37 -6.74 -15.19 5.59
N PHE A 38 -5.64 -15.55 4.92
CA PHE A 38 -4.41 -16.10 5.52
C PHE A 38 -3.34 -15.05 5.81
N ALA A 39 -3.63 -13.74 5.68
CA ALA A 39 -2.69 -12.67 6.00
C ALA A 39 -1.99 -12.90 7.37
N ALA A 40 -2.74 -13.30 8.40
CA ALA A 40 -2.21 -13.65 9.73
C ALA A 40 -1.23 -14.85 9.71
N TYR A 41 -1.49 -15.88 8.92
CA TYR A 41 -0.59 -17.04 8.77
C TYR A 41 0.70 -16.68 8.04
N PHE A 42 0.62 -15.77 7.07
CA PHE A 42 1.79 -15.30 6.35
C PHE A 42 2.63 -14.28 7.13
N TYR A 43 2.03 -13.45 7.98
CA TYR A 43 2.77 -12.68 8.98
C TYR A 43 3.58 -13.58 9.93
N ALA A 44 3.12 -14.81 10.22
CA ALA A 44 3.91 -15.77 11.00
C ALA A 44 5.10 -16.37 10.20
N VAL A 45 5.03 -16.45 8.87
CA VAL A 45 6.11 -16.98 8.01
C VAL A 45 7.12 -15.90 7.62
N TYR A 46 6.66 -14.69 7.37
CA TYR A 46 7.49 -13.55 6.93
C TYR A 46 7.81 -12.56 8.04
N GLY A 47 7.15 -12.67 9.21
CA GLY A 47 7.46 -11.91 10.43
C GLY A 47 8.96 -11.81 10.64
N PRO A 48 9.70 -12.94 10.69
CA PRO A 48 11.15 -12.89 10.86
C PRO A 48 11.90 -12.04 9.82
N GLY A 49 11.43 -12.02 8.57
CA GLY A 49 12.05 -11.18 7.52
C GLY A 49 11.69 -9.70 7.64
N LEU A 50 10.46 -9.37 8.03
CA LEU A 50 10.02 -8.01 8.30
C LEU A 50 10.68 -7.46 9.56
N ASP A 51 10.81 -8.30 10.60
CA ASP A 51 11.50 -8.00 11.85
C ASP A 51 12.97 -7.71 11.56
N THR A 52 13.65 -8.53 10.73
CA THR A 52 15.04 -8.23 10.32
C THR A 52 15.17 -6.93 9.53
N LEU A 53 14.20 -6.60 8.67
CA LEU A 53 14.18 -5.32 7.93
C LEU A 53 13.89 -4.12 8.85
N GLN A 54 13.11 -4.33 9.90
CA GLN A 54 12.80 -3.35 10.95
C GLN A 54 14.03 -3.11 11.85
N GLU A 55 14.74 -4.17 12.22
CA GLU A 55 16.02 -4.11 12.96
C GLU A 55 17.14 -3.45 12.14
N TRP A 56 17.12 -3.64 10.81
CA TRP A 56 18.01 -2.93 9.89
C TRP A 56 17.54 -1.48 9.76
N GLY A 57 18.01 -0.61 10.66
CA GLY A 57 17.48 0.74 10.85
C GLY A 57 17.35 1.65 9.60
N LEU A 58 18.06 1.37 8.50
CA LEU A 58 17.92 2.12 7.24
C LEU A 58 16.73 1.68 6.37
N SER A 59 16.10 0.53 6.64
CA SER A 59 14.97 -0.01 5.85
C SER A 59 13.62 0.03 6.56
N GLY A 60 13.55 0.25 7.87
CA GLY A 60 12.28 0.25 8.63
C GLY A 60 11.23 1.22 8.08
N TRP A 61 11.65 2.39 7.58
CA TRP A 61 10.74 3.38 6.97
C TRP A 61 10.05 2.89 5.68
N MET A 62 10.56 1.84 5.04
CA MET A 62 9.92 1.24 3.87
C MET A 62 8.56 0.62 4.21
N LEU A 63 8.34 0.27 5.48
CA LEU A 63 7.08 -0.26 5.98
C LEU A 63 6.03 0.84 6.24
N TRP A 64 6.43 2.11 6.22
CA TRP A 64 5.53 3.23 6.50
C TRP A 64 4.51 3.42 5.40
N PHE A 65 3.33 3.84 5.83
CA PHE A 65 2.25 4.24 4.94
C PHE A 65 2.41 5.71 4.53
N PHE A 66 2.12 5.99 3.25
CA PHE A 66 2.11 7.33 2.68
C PHE A 66 0.70 7.84 2.35
N LEU A 67 -0.34 7.03 2.55
CA LEU A 67 -1.75 7.46 2.56
C LEU A 67 -2.46 6.84 3.77
N PRO A 68 -3.57 7.44 4.24
CA PRO A 68 -4.29 6.96 5.43
C PRO A 68 -4.83 5.54 5.21
N HIS A 69 -4.67 4.68 6.22
CA HIS A 69 -5.19 3.31 6.18
C HIS A 69 -6.27 3.05 7.23
N ILE A 70 -6.19 3.72 8.37
CA ILE A 70 -7.12 3.50 9.49
C ILE A 70 -8.21 4.57 9.54
N VAL A 71 -8.01 5.73 8.90
CA VAL A 71 -9.00 6.81 8.81
C VAL A 71 -9.98 6.56 7.66
N ALA A 72 -11.28 6.60 7.95
CA ALA A 72 -12.34 6.35 6.98
C ALA A 72 -12.54 7.53 6.00
N GLU A 73 -12.46 8.77 6.52
CA GLU A 73 -12.65 9.98 5.73
C GLU A 73 -11.68 11.08 6.15
N THR A 74 -11.17 11.82 5.16
CA THR A 74 -10.35 13.01 5.33
C THR A 74 -11.07 14.26 4.80
N LYS A 75 -10.57 15.45 5.12
CA LYS A 75 -11.01 16.73 4.54
C LYS A 75 -10.72 16.82 3.04
N SER A 76 -9.89 15.94 2.47
CA SER A 76 -9.50 15.96 1.06
C SER A 76 -10.27 14.93 0.21
N ALA A 77 -11.07 15.42 -0.73
CA ALA A 77 -11.76 14.57 -1.70
C ALA A 77 -10.79 13.71 -2.54
N LEU A 78 -9.58 14.22 -2.84
CA LEU A 78 -8.57 13.48 -3.60
C LEU A 78 -8.10 12.23 -2.84
N ILE A 79 -7.81 12.37 -1.55
CA ILE A 79 -7.36 11.24 -0.71
C ILE A 79 -8.49 10.23 -0.54
N ASN A 80 -9.71 10.70 -0.28
CA ASN A 80 -10.88 9.83 -0.14
C ASN A 80 -11.24 9.08 -1.44
N PHE A 81 -10.92 9.65 -2.61
CA PHE A 81 -11.12 8.98 -3.91
C PHE A 81 -10.07 7.89 -4.20
N THR A 82 -8.91 7.95 -3.54
CA THR A 82 -7.75 7.12 -3.86
C THR A 82 -8.00 5.60 -3.68
N PRO A 83 -8.66 5.13 -2.59
CA PRO A 83 -8.99 3.71 -2.45
C PRO A 83 -9.93 3.18 -3.54
N LEU A 84 -10.90 4.00 -3.98
CA LEU A 84 -11.82 3.62 -5.06
C LEU A 84 -11.08 3.51 -6.40
N LEU A 85 -10.23 4.49 -6.70
CA LEU A 85 -9.36 4.45 -7.88
C LEU A 85 -8.44 3.23 -7.84
N GLY A 86 -7.85 2.93 -6.68
CA GLY A 86 -7.02 1.75 -6.45
C GLY A 86 -7.75 0.46 -6.78
N LYS A 87 -8.95 0.25 -6.23
CA LYS A 87 -9.81 -0.91 -6.53
C LYS A 87 -10.14 -1.01 -8.02
N PHE A 88 -10.49 0.10 -8.66
CA PHE A 88 -10.80 0.13 -10.08
C PHE A 88 -9.58 -0.27 -10.95
N LEU A 89 -8.42 0.32 -10.71
CA LEU A 89 -7.17 -0.01 -11.41
C LEU A 89 -6.79 -1.48 -11.17
N PHE A 90 -6.90 -1.93 -9.92
CA PHE A 90 -6.58 -3.29 -9.54
C PHE A 90 -7.45 -4.32 -10.30
N LEU A 91 -8.78 -4.17 -10.23
CA LEU A 91 -9.73 -5.08 -10.88
C LEU A 91 -9.65 -5.01 -12.40
N SER A 92 -9.52 -3.82 -12.98
CA SER A 92 -9.38 -3.66 -14.43
C SER A 92 -8.07 -4.28 -14.96
N GLY A 93 -6.97 -4.15 -14.20
CA GLY A 93 -5.71 -4.82 -14.47
C GLY A 93 -5.84 -6.34 -14.44
N LEU A 94 -6.43 -6.92 -13.39
CA LEU A 94 -6.67 -8.37 -13.33
C LEU A 94 -7.57 -8.87 -14.46
N PHE A 95 -8.63 -8.14 -14.78
CA PHE A 95 -9.53 -8.50 -15.88
C PHE A 95 -8.80 -8.48 -17.23
N ALA A 96 -8.01 -7.44 -17.51
CA ALA A 96 -7.21 -7.35 -18.73
C ALA A 96 -6.15 -8.47 -18.82
N PHE A 97 -5.54 -8.83 -17.69
CA PHE A 97 -4.61 -9.95 -17.62
C PHE A 97 -5.32 -11.28 -17.95
N ALA A 98 -6.47 -11.54 -17.33
CA ALA A 98 -7.27 -12.74 -17.58
C ALA A 98 -7.69 -12.85 -19.06
N MET A 99 -8.11 -11.74 -19.69
CA MET A 99 -8.41 -11.71 -21.12
C MET A 99 -7.18 -12.03 -21.99
N GLY A 100 -6.02 -11.46 -21.66
CA GLY A 100 -4.76 -11.73 -22.37
C GLY A 100 -4.32 -13.19 -22.23
N ALA A 101 -4.39 -13.73 -21.01
CA ALA A 101 -4.11 -15.13 -20.72
C ALA A 101 -5.06 -16.05 -21.49
N PHE A 102 -6.38 -15.78 -21.45
CA PHE A 102 -7.37 -16.56 -22.18
C PHE A 102 -7.07 -16.60 -23.69
N GLN A 103 -6.71 -15.47 -24.30
CA GLN A 103 -6.33 -15.43 -25.72
C GLN A 103 -5.14 -16.33 -26.03
N VAL A 104 -4.09 -16.30 -25.21
CA VAL A 104 -2.86 -17.11 -25.39
C VAL A 104 -3.13 -18.59 -25.13
N TYR A 105 -3.77 -18.94 -24.02
CA TYR A 105 -4.06 -20.33 -23.67
C TYR A 105 -5.04 -20.96 -24.66
N ARG A 106 -6.07 -20.25 -25.10
CA ARG A 106 -6.98 -20.73 -26.14
C ARG A 106 -6.22 -21.01 -27.44
N ALA A 107 -5.35 -20.10 -27.88
CA ALA A 107 -4.56 -20.32 -29.09
C ALA A 107 -3.60 -21.51 -28.96
N LYS A 108 -3.01 -21.70 -27.79
CA LYS A 108 -2.14 -22.84 -27.48
C LYS A 108 -2.90 -24.16 -27.50
N ILE A 109 -4.05 -24.23 -26.82
CA ILE A 109 -4.88 -25.45 -26.73
C ILE A 109 -5.47 -25.81 -28.09
N CYS A 110 -6.02 -24.82 -28.81
CA CYS A 110 -6.62 -25.00 -30.12
C CYS A 110 -5.58 -25.04 -31.28
N LYS A 111 -4.27 -25.00 -30.96
CA LYS A 111 -3.16 -25.00 -31.94
C LYS A 111 -3.32 -23.95 -33.06
N LEU A 112 -3.84 -22.76 -32.71
CA LEU A 112 -4.13 -21.67 -33.65
C LEU A 112 -2.89 -20.87 -34.07
N GLY A 113 -1.69 -21.24 -33.59
CA GLY A 113 -0.45 -20.54 -33.88
C GLY A 113 -0.29 -19.24 -33.08
N VAL A 114 0.50 -18.30 -33.61
CA VAL A 114 0.89 -17.07 -32.91
C VAL A 114 -0.29 -16.11 -32.75
N VAL A 115 -0.49 -15.60 -31.54
CA VAL A 115 -1.55 -14.63 -31.23
C VAL A 115 -1.10 -13.21 -31.60
N THR A 116 -1.73 -12.63 -32.62
CA THR A 116 -1.49 -11.23 -33.04
C THR A 116 -2.77 -10.40 -33.17
N GLY A 117 -3.93 -10.98 -32.81
CA GLY A 117 -5.24 -10.33 -32.82
C GLY A 117 -5.69 -9.87 -31.44
N GLY A 118 -6.90 -9.30 -31.34
CA GLY A 118 -7.46 -8.86 -30.05
C GLY A 118 -6.59 -7.82 -29.36
N LEU A 119 -6.24 -8.07 -28.09
CA LEU A 119 -5.37 -7.17 -27.30
C LEU A 119 -3.97 -7.06 -27.91
N TYR A 120 -3.47 -8.18 -28.44
CA TYR A 120 -2.17 -8.28 -29.11
C TYR A 120 -2.12 -7.48 -30.41
N ARG A 121 -3.26 -7.06 -30.98
CA ARG A 121 -3.25 -6.14 -32.14
C ARG A 121 -2.71 -4.76 -31.78
N HIS A 122 -2.91 -4.33 -30.54
CA HIS A 122 -2.60 -2.96 -30.10
C HIS A 122 -1.31 -2.89 -29.27
N ILE A 123 -1.07 -3.87 -28.41
CA ILE A 123 0.04 -3.92 -27.46
C ILE A 123 0.70 -5.30 -27.57
N ARG A 124 2.04 -5.38 -27.65
CA ARG A 124 2.75 -6.66 -27.76
C ARG A 124 2.77 -7.43 -26.44
N HIS A 125 2.81 -6.71 -25.33
CA HIS A 125 2.86 -7.25 -23.97
C HIS A 125 1.64 -6.87 -23.12
N PRO A 126 0.39 -7.18 -23.56
CA PRO A 126 -0.81 -6.71 -22.89
C PRO A 126 -0.96 -7.29 -21.47
N GLN A 127 -0.46 -8.50 -21.23
CA GLN A 127 -0.45 -9.11 -19.90
C GLN A 127 0.46 -8.37 -18.92
N TYR A 128 1.66 -7.94 -19.35
CA TYR A 128 2.54 -7.16 -18.48
C TYR A 128 1.98 -5.78 -18.19
N SER A 129 1.39 -5.11 -19.19
CA SER A 129 0.73 -3.83 -18.99
C SER A 129 -0.44 -3.96 -18.01
N ALA A 130 -1.21 -5.03 -18.11
CA ALA A 130 -2.30 -5.33 -17.19
C ALA A 130 -1.80 -5.56 -15.75
N LEU A 131 -0.69 -6.28 -15.57
CA LEU A 131 -0.06 -6.47 -14.26
C LEU A 131 0.53 -5.18 -13.68
N ILE A 132 1.09 -4.29 -14.51
CA ILE A 132 1.53 -2.95 -14.09
C ILE A 132 0.35 -2.10 -13.62
N VAL A 133 -0.77 -2.13 -14.34
CA VAL A 133 -2.00 -1.42 -13.92
C VAL A 133 -2.54 -2.00 -12.61
N ALA A 134 -2.53 -3.33 -12.47
CA ALA A 134 -2.93 -3.98 -11.23
C ALA A 134 -2.01 -3.60 -10.06
N SER A 135 -0.68 -3.59 -10.23
CA SER A 135 0.24 -3.20 -9.16
C SER A 135 0.10 -1.73 -8.77
N LEU A 136 -0.19 -0.83 -9.72
CA LEU A 136 -0.51 0.56 -9.40
C LEU A 136 -1.81 0.67 -8.59
N GLY A 137 -2.83 -0.13 -8.92
CA GLY A 137 -4.05 -0.22 -8.10
C GLY A 137 -3.76 -0.74 -6.69
N MET A 138 -2.91 -1.76 -6.58
CA MET A 138 -2.46 -2.33 -5.30
C MET A 138 -1.70 -1.31 -4.47
N LEU A 139 -0.81 -0.51 -5.09
CA LEU A 139 -0.09 0.57 -4.43
C LEU A 139 -1.03 1.61 -3.81
N LEU A 140 -2.18 1.90 -4.43
CA LEU A 140 -3.16 2.84 -3.87
C LEU A 140 -4.03 2.23 -2.77
N ILE A 141 -4.27 0.92 -2.82
CA ILE A 141 -5.01 0.20 -1.76
C ILE A 141 -4.11 -0.05 -0.54
N TRP A 142 -2.82 -0.33 -0.78
CA TRP A 142 -1.81 -0.63 0.23
C TRP A 142 -0.60 0.30 0.08
N PRO A 143 -0.73 1.56 0.55
CA PRO A 143 0.16 2.65 0.20
C PRO A 143 1.42 2.66 1.06
N ARG A 144 2.24 1.60 0.96
CA ARG A 144 3.55 1.49 1.61
C ARG A 144 4.68 1.82 0.66
N PHE A 145 5.77 2.39 1.18
CA PHE A 145 6.99 2.62 0.41
C PHE A 145 7.58 1.33 -0.16
N LEU A 146 7.45 0.21 0.56
CA LEU A 146 7.85 -1.11 0.06
C LEU A 146 7.11 -1.46 -1.24
N VAL A 147 5.78 -1.31 -1.27
CA VAL A 147 4.95 -1.61 -2.45
C VAL A 147 5.29 -0.67 -3.62
N LEU A 148 5.61 0.60 -3.32
CA LEU A 148 6.07 1.56 -4.32
C LEU A 148 7.35 1.06 -5.00
N TYR A 149 8.35 0.65 -4.22
CA TYR A 149 9.63 0.16 -4.75
C TYR A 149 9.47 -1.17 -5.48
N SER A 150 8.66 -2.09 -4.96
CA SER A 150 8.31 -3.33 -5.65
C SER A 150 7.64 -3.05 -7.00
N THR A 151 6.71 -2.09 -7.05
CA THR A 151 6.02 -1.68 -8.29
C THR A 151 7.01 -1.11 -9.31
N ILE A 152 7.90 -0.21 -8.90
CA ILE A 152 8.92 0.38 -9.79
C ILE A 152 9.88 -0.71 -10.28
N ALA A 153 10.39 -1.57 -9.39
CA ALA A 153 11.25 -2.69 -9.75
C ALA A 153 10.57 -3.64 -10.75
N MET A 154 9.29 -3.95 -10.54
CA MET A 154 8.50 -4.80 -11.43
C MET A 154 8.38 -4.23 -12.84
N VAL A 155 8.12 -2.92 -12.98
CA VAL A 155 8.06 -2.26 -14.30
C VAL A 155 9.36 -2.46 -15.09
N PHE A 156 10.51 -2.29 -14.43
CA PHE A 156 11.82 -2.48 -15.05
C PHE A 156 12.12 -3.94 -15.36
N ALA A 157 11.75 -4.86 -14.47
CA ALA A 157 11.88 -6.30 -14.69
C ALA A 157 11.07 -6.75 -15.92
N TYR A 158 9.82 -6.29 -16.06
CA TYR A 158 8.99 -6.58 -17.23
C TYR A 158 9.57 -5.97 -18.50
N ALA A 159 10.07 -4.73 -18.44
CA ALA A 159 10.73 -4.10 -19.57
C ALA A 159 12.00 -4.86 -20.01
N ALA A 160 12.72 -5.50 -19.10
CA ALA A 160 13.85 -6.35 -19.42
C ALA A 160 13.39 -7.68 -20.05
N LEU A 161 12.40 -8.34 -19.44
CA LEU A 161 11.88 -9.63 -19.90
C LEU A 161 11.23 -9.53 -21.28
N ALA A 162 10.39 -8.51 -21.50
CA ALA A 162 9.78 -8.25 -22.80
C ALA A 162 10.81 -8.12 -23.93
N ARG A 163 11.98 -7.55 -23.67
CA ARG A 163 13.06 -7.46 -24.68
C ARG A 163 13.70 -8.81 -24.98
N VAL A 164 13.83 -9.67 -23.96
CA VAL A 164 14.32 -11.05 -24.14
C VAL A 164 13.30 -11.85 -24.95
N GLU A 165 12.02 -11.76 -24.62
CA GLU A 165 10.94 -12.42 -25.34
C GLU A 165 10.83 -11.92 -26.79
N GLU A 166 10.92 -10.61 -27.01
CA GLU A 166 10.95 -10.03 -28.35
C GLU A 166 12.10 -10.57 -29.20
N ARG A 167 13.29 -10.76 -28.61
CA ARG A 167 14.44 -11.36 -29.31
C ARG A 167 14.18 -12.82 -29.66
N ILE A 168 13.66 -13.61 -28.71
CA ILE A 168 13.31 -15.01 -28.95
C ILE A 168 12.23 -15.13 -30.04
N CYS A 169 11.22 -14.26 -30.03
CA CYS A 169 10.19 -14.23 -31.05
C CYS A 169 10.72 -13.83 -32.43
N ALA A 170 11.65 -12.85 -32.50
CA ALA A 170 12.28 -12.46 -33.75
C ALA A 170 13.15 -13.59 -34.35
N GLU A 171 13.81 -14.39 -33.49
CA GLU A 171 14.56 -15.58 -33.92
C GLU A 171 13.64 -16.73 -34.37
N ALA A 172 12.45 -16.86 -33.76
CA ALA A 172 11.53 -17.97 -34.00
C ALA A 172 10.53 -17.72 -35.15
N PHE A 173 10.15 -16.47 -35.44
CA PHE A 173 9.07 -16.12 -36.37
C PHE A 173 9.48 -15.02 -37.35
N VAL A 174 9.51 -15.35 -38.65
CA VAL A 174 9.86 -14.40 -39.72
C VAL A 174 8.84 -13.25 -39.82
N SER A 175 7.58 -13.52 -39.49
CA SER A 175 6.50 -12.52 -39.50
C SER A 175 6.58 -11.50 -38.34
N TYR A 176 7.48 -11.71 -37.37
CA TYR A 176 7.55 -10.89 -36.16
C TYR A 176 7.96 -9.44 -36.42
N ASP A 177 8.86 -9.19 -37.38
CA ASP A 177 9.30 -7.82 -37.70
C ASP A 177 8.14 -6.94 -38.23
N LYS A 178 7.26 -7.53 -39.03
CA LYS A 178 6.03 -6.88 -39.51
C LYS A 178 5.05 -6.60 -38.36
N TYR A 179 5.03 -7.45 -37.34
CA TYR A 179 4.23 -7.24 -36.14
C TYR A 179 4.83 -6.16 -35.22
N LEU A 180 6.15 -6.15 -35.06
CA LEU A 180 6.87 -5.18 -34.22
C LEU A 180 6.73 -3.74 -34.73
N SER A 181 6.73 -3.54 -36.05
CA SER A 181 6.51 -2.23 -36.67
C SER A 181 5.09 -1.68 -36.47
N ARG A 182 4.07 -2.53 -36.54
CA ARG A 182 2.65 -2.11 -36.44
C ARG A 182 2.13 -1.99 -35.01
N THR A 183 2.58 -2.83 -34.08
CA THR A 183 2.04 -2.94 -32.71
C THR A 183 2.90 -2.17 -31.69
N ALA A 184 2.30 -1.61 -30.64
CA ALA A 184 3.03 -0.90 -29.57
C ALA A 184 3.69 -1.89 -28.56
N GLY A 185 4.63 -1.42 -27.74
CA GLY A 185 5.28 -2.24 -26.70
C GLY A 185 4.36 -2.59 -25.53
N PHE A 186 4.37 -1.74 -24.49
CA PHE A 186 3.54 -1.86 -23.28
C PHE A 186 2.32 -0.94 -23.30
N PHE A 187 2.43 0.28 -23.79
CA PHE A 187 1.31 1.22 -23.86
C PHE A 187 0.88 1.45 -25.32
N PRO A 188 -0.42 1.63 -25.60
CA PRO A 188 -0.89 1.96 -26.95
C PRO A 188 -0.16 3.18 -27.52
N LYS A 189 0.11 3.19 -28.83
CA LYS A 189 0.80 4.31 -29.52
C LYS A 189 0.13 5.69 -29.32
N VAL A 190 -1.13 5.71 -28.88
CA VAL A 190 -1.90 6.91 -28.57
C VAL A 190 -1.36 7.66 -27.34
N PHE A 191 -0.70 6.95 -26.39
CA PHE A 191 -0.07 7.55 -25.21
C PHE A 191 1.39 7.99 -25.43
N GLY A 192 1.84 8.03 -26.69
CA GLY A 192 3.20 8.39 -27.07
C GLY A 192 4.13 7.19 -27.19
N ASN A 193 4.92 7.15 -28.27
CA ASN A 193 6.01 6.19 -28.42
C ASN A 193 7.21 6.66 -27.58
N PHE A 194 7.36 6.17 -26.35
CA PHE A 194 8.62 6.31 -25.62
C PHE A 194 9.71 5.45 -26.31
N ARG A 195 10.34 6.02 -27.34
CA ARG A 195 11.59 5.50 -27.88
C ARG A 195 12.69 5.97 -26.94
N GLY A 196 13.06 5.11 -25.99
CA GLY A 196 14.24 5.36 -25.15
C GLY A 196 15.47 5.68 -26.00
N PRO A 197 16.45 6.41 -25.46
CA PRO A 197 17.61 6.86 -26.22
C PRO A 197 18.33 5.69 -26.89
N GLN A 198 18.65 5.84 -28.17
CA GLN A 198 19.36 4.84 -28.96
C GLN A 198 20.84 4.88 -28.59
N ILE A 199 21.20 4.20 -27.50
CA ILE A 199 22.58 4.18 -26.99
C ILE A 199 23.30 2.93 -27.51
N SER A 200 24.36 3.13 -28.26
CA SER A 200 25.25 2.07 -28.74
C SER A 200 26.23 1.66 -27.63
N GLY A 201 26.25 0.38 -27.27
CA GLY A 201 27.19 -0.20 -26.30
C GLY A 201 26.53 -0.70 -25.01
N GLY A 202 27.04 -1.81 -24.45
CA GLY A 202 26.46 -2.46 -23.26
C GLY A 202 26.57 -1.64 -21.97
N VAL A 203 27.75 -1.05 -21.72
CA VAL A 203 28.02 -0.23 -20.53
C VAL A 203 27.19 1.06 -20.49
N PRO A 204 27.19 1.93 -21.53
CA PRO A 204 26.43 3.18 -21.49
C PRO A 204 24.91 2.95 -21.48
N ARG A 205 24.44 1.80 -22.01
CA ARG A 205 23.02 1.41 -21.90
C ARG A 205 22.64 0.97 -20.49
N LEU A 206 23.53 0.25 -19.80
CA LEU A 206 23.31 -0.16 -18.41
C LEU A 206 23.29 1.07 -17.48
N THR A 207 24.21 2.02 -17.66
CA THR A 207 24.25 3.23 -16.83
C THR A 207 22.99 4.08 -17.01
N VAL A 208 22.49 4.26 -18.24
CA VAL A 208 21.22 4.97 -18.45
C VAL A 208 20.03 4.21 -17.87
N CYS A 209 20.03 2.87 -17.94
CA CYS A 209 18.97 2.08 -17.29
C CYS A 209 18.98 2.28 -15.76
N ILE A 210 20.15 2.19 -15.13
CA ILE A 210 20.31 2.41 -13.68
C ILE A 210 19.93 3.85 -13.31
N ALA A 211 20.42 4.84 -14.06
CA ALA A 211 20.08 6.24 -13.83
C ALA A 211 18.57 6.51 -13.95
N SER A 212 17.90 5.92 -14.96
CA SER A 212 16.45 6.04 -15.11
C SER A 212 15.68 5.34 -13.99
N PHE A 213 16.18 4.19 -13.51
CA PHE A 213 15.60 3.48 -12.38
C PHE A 213 15.69 4.32 -11.10
N VAL A 214 16.88 4.84 -10.80
CA VAL A 214 17.11 5.71 -9.64
C VAL A 214 16.28 6.98 -9.74
N LEU A 215 16.20 7.60 -10.92
CA LEU A 215 15.39 8.81 -11.13
C LEU A 215 13.90 8.56 -10.87
N ILE A 216 13.35 7.45 -11.39
CA ILE A 216 11.94 7.08 -11.17
C ILE A 216 11.70 6.73 -9.71
N LEU A 217 12.65 6.06 -9.05
CA LEU A 217 12.58 5.77 -7.62
C LEU A 217 12.52 7.05 -6.81
N VAL A 218 13.44 7.98 -7.02
CA VAL A 218 13.47 9.29 -6.33
C VAL A 218 12.19 10.07 -6.59
N ALA A 219 11.75 10.17 -7.85
CA ALA A 219 10.52 10.88 -8.20
C ALA A 219 9.29 10.24 -7.53
N GLY A 220 9.19 8.90 -7.53
CA GLY A 220 8.13 8.16 -6.86
C GLY A 220 8.12 8.42 -5.35
N THR A 221 9.30 8.39 -4.70
CA THR A 221 9.43 8.68 -3.26
C THR A 221 9.00 10.11 -2.95
N LEU A 222 9.41 11.11 -3.74
CA LEU A 222 9.02 12.50 -3.54
C LEU A 222 7.51 12.71 -3.69
N ILE A 223 6.89 12.05 -4.68
CA ILE A 223 5.43 12.07 -4.86
C ILE A 223 4.74 11.42 -3.65
N ALA A 224 5.21 10.25 -3.21
CA ALA A 224 4.65 9.56 -2.05
C ALA A 224 4.79 10.40 -0.76
N LEU A 225 5.93 11.05 -0.54
CA LEU A 225 6.13 11.97 0.60
C LEU A 225 5.20 13.19 0.53
N SER A 226 5.00 13.75 -0.68
CA SER A 226 4.08 14.86 -0.88
C SER A 226 2.62 14.46 -0.63
N LEU A 227 2.23 13.27 -1.10
CA LEU A 227 0.91 12.68 -0.82
C LEU A 227 0.73 12.42 0.68
N ARG A 228 1.77 11.92 1.35
CA ARG A 228 1.76 11.70 2.81
C ARG A 228 1.55 13.01 3.57
N GLN A 229 2.26 14.07 3.19
CA GLN A 229 2.11 15.38 3.81
C GLN A 229 0.70 15.93 3.60
N HIS A 230 0.20 15.86 2.37
CA HIS A 230 -1.16 16.29 2.08
C HIS A 230 -2.22 15.46 2.81
N ALA A 231 -2.01 14.14 2.91
CA ALA A 231 -2.88 13.24 3.65
C ALA A 231 -2.98 13.62 5.12
N ILE A 232 -1.84 13.76 5.81
CA ILE A 232 -1.80 14.13 7.24
C ILE A 232 -2.42 15.50 7.47
N ALA A 233 -2.13 16.48 6.61
CA ALA A 233 -2.72 17.82 6.69
C ALA A 233 -4.24 17.83 6.46
N SER A 234 -4.78 16.82 5.79
CA SER A 234 -6.21 16.68 5.53
C SER A 234 -6.97 15.90 6.60
N LEU A 235 -6.29 15.37 7.62
CA LEU A 235 -6.95 14.62 8.70
C LEU A 235 -7.82 15.53 9.59
N TYR A 236 -8.81 14.93 10.23
CA TYR A 236 -9.62 15.59 11.25
C TYR A 236 -8.89 15.53 12.58
N THR A 237 -8.08 16.56 12.86
CA THR A 237 -7.26 16.63 14.07
C THR A 237 -7.60 17.83 14.94
N LEU A 238 -7.39 17.67 16.24
CA LEU A 238 -7.42 18.74 17.23
C LEU A 238 -6.11 18.69 18.01
N GLN A 239 -5.37 19.80 17.98
CA GLN A 239 -4.08 19.91 18.66
C GLN A 239 -4.26 20.21 20.14
N ASP A 240 -3.44 19.57 20.96
CA ASP A 240 -3.33 19.81 22.39
C ASP A 240 -1.86 20.05 22.79
N LYS A 241 -1.62 20.56 24.00
CA LYS A 241 -0.26 20.88 24.48
C LYS A 241 0.67 19.67 24.52
N GLN A 242 0.15 18.49 24.89
CA GLN A 242 0.95 17.27 25.06
C GLN A 242 0.66 16.19 23.99
N GLY A 243 -0.22 16.48 23.02
CA GLY A 243 -0.64 15.46 22.07
C GLY A 243 -1.58 15.98 20.99
N THR A 244 -2.13 15.03 20.23
CA THR A 244 -3.09 15.33 19.17
C THR A 244 -4.27 14.37 19.24
N TYR A 245 -5.47 14.88 19.04
CA TYR A 245 -6.66 14.07 18.85
C TYR A 245 -6.84 13.84 17.36
N LEU A 246 -7.00 12.59 16.95
CA LEU A 246 -7.19 12.17 15.58
C LEU A 246 -8.55 11.49 15.45
N SER A 247 -9.47 12.09 14.69
CA SER A 247 -10.72 11.41 14.36
C SER A 247 -10.53 10.46 13.19
N VAL A 248 -11.05 9.26 13.37
CA VAL A 248 -11.12 8.21 12.34
C VAL A 248 -12.25 8.48 11.34
N THR A 249 -13.29 9.18 11.78
CA THR A 249 -14.49 9.50 11.00
C THR A 249 -14.57 10.99 10.74
N ARG A 250 -15.53 11.42 9.91
CA ARG A 250 -15.80 12.84 9.72
C ARG A 250 -16.35 13.46 10.99
N LEU A 251 -15.56 14.32 11.62
CA LEU A 251 -15.96 15.17 12.75
C LEU A 251 -15.53 16.63 12.51
N SER A 252 -16.39 17.58 12.83
CA SER A 252 -16.03 18.99 12.83
C SER A 252 -15.09 19.31 14.01
N ASP A 253 -14.31 20.38 13.87
CA ASP A 253 -13.38 20.81 14.93
C ASP A 253 -14.12 21.11 16.25
N LYS A 254 -15.41 21.53 16.18
CA LYS A 254 -16.28 21.76 17.35
C LYS A 254 -16.69 20.46 18.03
N GLU A 255 -17.11 19.46 17.25
CA GLU A 255 -17.48 18.14 17.79
C GLU A 255 -16.26 17.46 18.42
N LEU A 256 -15.10 17.52 17.75
CA LEU A 256 -13.86 16.93 18.28
C LEU A 256 -13.40 17.64 19.57
N SER A 257 -13.56 18.97 19.64
CA SER A 257 -13.31 19.75 20.86
C SER A 257 -14.28 19.39 21.98
N HIS A 258 -15.56 19.18 21.65
CA HIS A 258 -16.58 18.78 22.63
C HIS A 258 -16.32 17.37 23.19
N ILE A 259 -16.05 16.40 22.31
CA ILE A 259 -15.69 15.02 22.66
C ILE A 259 -14.44 14.99 23.55
N SER A 260 -13.39 15.71 23.17
CA SER A 260 -12.14 15.76 23.94
C SER A 260 -12.32 16.41 25.31
N ALA A 261 -13.20 17.41 25.44
CA ALA A 261 -13.54 18.03 26.72
C ALA A 261 -14.26 17.05 27.64
N ILE A 262 -15.29 16.34 27.16
CA ILE A 262 -16.02 15.32 27.95
C ILE A 262 -15.08 14.20 28.38
N ALA A 263 -14.26 13.66 27.47
CA ALA A 263 -13.33 12.58 27.79
C ALA A 263 -12.33 12.97 28.89
N ARG A 264 -11.91 14.24 28.94
CA ARG A 264 -11.00 14.76 29.97
C ARG A 264 -11.64 15.00 31.34
N THR A 265 -12.97 15.00 31.45
CA THR A 265 -13.64 15.20 32.74
C THR A 265 -13.43 14.03 33.70
N HIS A 266 -13.15 12.83 33.18
CA HIS A 266 -12.98 11.64 34.01
C HIS A 266 -11.60 11.60 34.68
N GLN A 267 -11.57 11.27 35.97
CA GLN A 267 -10.35 11.28 36.78
C GLN A 267 -9.28 10.33 36.24
N GLU A 268 -9.66 9.12 35.83
CA GLU A 268 -8.70 8.12 35.31
C GLU A 268 -7.99 8.59 34.04
N THR A 269 -8.65 9.41 33.20
CA THR A 269 -8.02 10.00 32.02
C THR A 269 -6.91 10.98 32.41
N GLY A 270 -7.15 11.80 33.44
CA GLY A 270 -6.13 12.69 34.00
C GLY A 270 -4.95 11.91 34.59
N VAL A 271 -5.22 10.81 35.31
CA VAL A 271 -4.18 9.94 35.88
C VAL A 271 -3.34 9.31 34.76
N ALA A 272 -3.96 8.72 33.74
CA ALA A 272 -3.25 8.09 32.63
C ALA A 272 -2.41 9.09 31.80
N LEU A 273 -2.88 10.32 31.62
CA LEU A 273 -2.09 11.34 30.94
C LEU A 273 -0.95 11.89 31.82
N SER A 274 -1.11 11.87 33.14
CA SER A 274 -0.05 12.31 34.08
C SER A 274 1.14 11.35 34.16
N THR A 275 1.00 10.10 33.67
CA THR A 275 2.13 9.16 33.58
C THR A 275 3.07 9.45 32.42
N LEU A 276 2.70 10.36 31.50
CA LEU A 276 3.53 10.79 30.39
C LEU A 276 4.62 11.74 30.89
N ASN A 277 5.86 11.51 30.45
CA ASN A 277 6.95 12.44 30.71
C ASN A 277 6.78 13.72 29.88
N GLU A 278 7.52 14.78 30.20
CA GLU A 278 7.52 16.02 29.40
C GLU A 278 7.92 15.77 27.92
N SER A 279 8.75 14.76 27.70
CA SER A 279 9.20 14.31 26.37
C SER A 279 8.22 13.39 25.65
N ASP A 280 7.20 12.87 26.33
CA ASP A 280 6.23 12.00 25.68
C ASP A 280 5.16 12.82 24.95
N ARG A 281 4.60 12.24 23.89
CA ARG A 281 3.43 12.81 23.20
C ARG A 281 2.35 11.74 23.08
N PHE A 282 1.09 12.14 23.17
CA PHE A 282 -0.02 11.22 22.94
C PHE A 282 -0.69 11.41 21.57
N ILE A 283 -1.26 10.33 21.06
CA ILE A 283 -2.24 10.34 19.98
C ILE A 283 -3.54 9.76 20.55
N ALA A 284 -4.61 10.55 20.52
CA ALA A 284 -5.93 10.17 21.00
C ALA A 284 -6.86 9.88 19.81
N TYR A 285 -7.17 8.62 19.57
CA TYR A 285 -8.06 8.22 18.48
C TYR A 285 -9.51 8.40 18.87
N VAL A 286 -10.28 9.12 18.06
CA VAL A 286 -11.70 9.39 18.28
C VAL A 286 -12.53 8.71 17.20
N LEU A 287 -13.38 7.79 17.62
CA LEU A 287 -14.23 7.00 16.73
C LEU A 287 -15.53 6.56 17.45
N PRO A 288 -16.61 6.25 16.72
CA PRO A 288 -17.82 5.70 17.30
C PRO A 288 -17.56 4.41 18.11
N THR A 289 -18.32 4.21 19.20
CA THR A 289 -18.16 3.05 20.10
C THR A 289 -18.30 1.70 19.41
N GLN A 290 -19.10 1.63 18.33
CA GLN A 290 -19.39 0.41 17.59
C GLN A 290 -18.28 0.04 16.57
N MET A 291 -17.34 0.94 16.30
CA MET A 291 -16.21 0.66 15.41
C MET A 291 -15.08 -0.07 16.16
N TYR A 292 -14.41 -0.95 15.42
CA TYR A 292 -13.20 -1.64 15.87
C TYR A 292 -12.15 -1.64 14.76
N ILE A 293 -10.91 -1.26 15.10
CA ILE A 293 -9.78 -1.16 14.17
C ILE A 293 -8.58 -1.84 14.82
N SER A 294 -8.10 -2.94 14.25
CA SER A 294 -7.04 -3.78 14.80
C SER A 294 -5.71 -3.07 15.08
N GLU A 295 -5.41 -2.02 14.32
CA GLU A 295 -4.16 -1.26 14.38
C GLU A 295 -4.16 -0.23 15.50
N ILE A 296 -5.34 0.14 16.02
CA ILE A 296 -5.45 1.00 17.18
C ILE A 296 -5.57 0.08 18.40
N PRO A 297 -4.70 0.20 19.42
CA PRO A 297 -4.67 -0.73 20.55
C PRO A 297 -5.85 -0.45 21.49
N MET A 298 -7.03 -0.97 21.10
CA MET A 298 -8.31 -0.80 21.76
C MET A 298 -8.83 -2.13 22.28
N MET A 299 -9.77 -2.08 23.21
CA MET A 299 -10.43 -3.27 23.73
C MET A 299 -11.22 -3.97 22.62
N LEU A 300 -10.94 -5.27 22.44
CA LEU A 300 -11.72 -6.11 21.53
C LEU A 300 -13.13 -6.30 22.13
N PRO A 301 -14.21 -5.91 21.42
CA PRO A 301 -15.55 -6.11 21.94
C PRO A 301 -15.87 -7.60 22.09
N GLU A 302 -16.66 -7.96 23.11
CA GLU A 302 -17.00 -9.34 23.39
C GLU A 302 -17.62 -10.05 22.16
N GLY A 303 -17.08 -11.22 21.83
CA GLY A 303 -17.55 -12.04 20.71
C GLY A 303 -17.09 -11.61 19.31
N GLN A 304 -16.32 -10.51 19.19
CA GLN A 304 -15.66 -10.14 17.94
C GLN A 304 -14.38 -10.97 17.72
N ILE A 305 -14.02 -11.17 16.46
CA ILE A 305 -12.73 -11.76 16.06
C ILE A 305 -11.83 -10.62 15.59
N PHE A 306 -10.52 -10.82 15.71
CA PHE A 306 -9.50 -9.93 15.15
C PHE A 306 -9.81 -9.48 13.71
N GLY A 307 -9.73 -8.16 13.46
CA GLY A 307 -9.99 -7.52 12.17
C GLY A 307 -10.50 -6.09 12.32
N HIS A 308 -11.18 -5.58 11.29
CA HIS A 308 -11.91 -4.31 11.36
C HIS A 308 -13.41 -4.58 11.39
N SER A 309 -14.13 -3.85 12.24
CA SER A 309 -15.59 -3.83 12.25
C SER A 309 -16.07 -2.40 12.06
N ILE A 310 -16.73 -2.15 10.93
CA ILE A 310 -17.37 -0.86 10.61
C ILE A 310 -18.85 -1.15 10.30
N PRO A 311 -19.76 -0.93 11.26
CA PRO A 311 -21.19 -1.15 11.05
C PRO A 311 -21.77 -0.24 9.96
N GLU A 312 -22.83 -0.71 9.28
CA GLU A 312 -23.54 0.08 8.26
C GLU A 312 -24.24 1.33 8.85
N SER A 313 -24.68 1.25 10.10
CA SER A 313 -25.31 2.35 10.82
C SER A 313 -24.54 2.65 12.11
N LEU A 314 -23.99 3.86 12.19
CA LEU A 314 -23.24 4.33 13.36
C LEU A 314 -24.15 5.17 14.26
N ASN A 315 -24.08 4.94 15.57
CA ASN A 315 -24.68 5.83 16.56
C ASN A 315 -23.84 7.12 16.66
N SER A 316 -24.45 8.26 16.33
CA SER A 316 -23.80 9.58 16.36
C SER A 316 -23.56 10.14 17.76
N ASP A 317 -24.10 9.51 18.81
CA ASP A 317 -24.07 10.07 20.15
C ASP A 317 -23.04 9.37 21.06
N ARG A 318 -22.46 8.25 20.61
CA ARG A 318 -21.54 7.43 21.42
C ARG A 318 -20.18 7.27 20.77
N TYR A 319 -19.16 7.85 21.39
CA TYR A 319 -17.77 7.80 20.93
C TYR A 319 -16.88 7.12 21.94
N LYS A 320 -15.80 6.50 21.47
CA LYS A 320 -14.67 6.11 22.29
C LYS A 320 -13.46 6.98 21.94
N VAL A 321 -12.70 7.34 22.96
CA VAL A 321 -11.44 8.07 22.85
C VAL A 321 -10.34 7.17 23.40
N ILE A 322 -9.43 6.74 22.51
CA ILE A 322 -8.35 5.82 22.86
C ILE A 322 -7.05 6.61 22.91
N TYR A 323 -6.54 6.82 24.12
CA TYR A 323 -5.28 7.50 24.34
C TYR A 323 -4.12 6.52 24.19
N THR A 324 -3.14 6.92 23.39
CA THR A 324 -1.92 6.15 23.17
C THR A 324 -0.70 7.05 23.29
N ARG A 325 0.40 6.52 23.81
CA ARG A 325 1.71 7.19 23.81
C ARG A 325 2.40 6.94 22.47
N ALA A 326 2.76 7.99 21.75
CA ALA A 326 3.47 7.90 20.48
C ALA A 326 4.95 7.60 20.69
N GLU A 327 5.50 6.76 19.83
CA GLU A 327 6.91 6.40 19.79
C GLU A 327 7.59 7.09 18.60
N PHE A 328 8.80 7.63 18.79
CA PHE A 328 9.54 8.40 17.79
C PHE A 328 10.94 7.82 17.55
N PRO A 329 11.56 8.03 16.37
CA PRO A 329 12.86 7.44 16.03
C PRO A 329 14.08 8.07 16.74
N ILE A 330 13.95 9.31 17.23
CA ILE A 330 15.03 10.09 17.83
C ILE A 330 14.49 10.72 19.12
N ASP A 331 15.35 10.83 20.14
CA ASP A 331 15.13 11.64 21.36
C ASP A 331 15.08 13.13 21.00
N GLY A 332 14.03 13.56 20.33
CA GLY A 332 13.79 14.92 19.91
C GLY A 332 12.30 15.14 19.83
N LEU A 333 11.80 16.03 20.69
CA LEU A 333 10.39 16.35 20.79
C LEU A 333 9.87 16.93 19.48
N PRO A 334 9.00 16.24 18.74
CA PRO A 334 8.26 16.93 17.70
C PRO A 334 7.36 17.97 18.38
N GLU A 335 7.30 19.16 17.79
CA GLU A 335 6.22 20.10 18.06
C GLU A 335 4.88 19.36 17.93
N SER A 336 3.88 19.74 18.73
CA SER A 336 2.57 19.06 18.75
C SER A 336 1.96 18.93 17.35
N GLU A 337 2.23 19.90 16.46
CA GLU A 337 1.77 19.93 15.07
C GLU A 337 2.35 18.80 14.19
N ASN A 338 3.47 18.19 14.58
CA ASN A 338 4.20 17.20 13.76
C ASN A 338 4.17 15.77 14.32
N ILE A 339 3.36 15.49 15.36
CA ILE A 339 3.28 14.15 15.99
C ILE A 339 2.97 13.07 14.96
N LEU A 340 1.92 13.25 14.14
CA LEU A 340 1.50 12.25 13.14
C LEU A 340 2.52 12.06 12.00
N TYR A 341 3.41 13.03 11.77
CA TYR A 341 4.45 12.93 10.74
C TYR A 341 5.59 12.02 11.16
N HIS A 342 5.96 12.01 12.43
CA HIS A 342 7.16 11.36 12.94
C HIS A 342 6.88 10.14 13.80
N ALA A 343 5.65 9.97 14.29
CA ALA A 343 5.28 8.81 15.08
C ALA A 343 5.54 7.52 14.28
N LEU A 344 6.36 6.66 14.85
CA LEU A 344 6.64 5.32 14.34
C LEU A 344 5.57 4.34 14.76
N ASN A 345 5.25 4.37 16.05
CA ASN A 345 4.33 3.43 16.67
C ASN A 345 3.58 4.11 17.83
N LYS A 346 2.76 3.32 18.52
CA LYS A 346 1.90 3.79 19.61
C LYS A 346 1.65 2.70 20.64
N HIS A 347 1.59 3.10 21.91
CA HIS A 347 1.38 2.21 23.05
C HIS A 347 0.09 2.62 23.78
N PRO A 348 -0.82 1.69 24.11
CA PRO A 348 -2.09 2.02 24.75
C PRO A 348 -1.89 2.61 26.16
N LEU A 349 -2.68 3.64 26.50
CA LEU A 349 -2.71 4.24 27.83
C LEU A 349 -4.06 4.05 28.53
N ILE A 350 -5.15 4.41 27.86
CA ILE A 350 -6.51 4.29 28.39
C ILE A 350 -7.54 4.43 27.27
N GLU A 351 -8.67 3.75 27.39
CA GLU A 351 -9.81 3.88 26.49
C GLU A 351 -11.03 4.41 27.25
N VAL A 352 -11.65 5.47 26.74
CA VAL A 352 -12.73 6.20 27.41
C VAL A 352 -13.94 6.25 26.49
N HIS A 353 -15.08 5.70 26.92
CA HIS A 353 -16.34 5.74 26.18
C HIS A 353 -17.20 6.86 26.72
N ILE A 354 -17.71 7.69 25.82
CA ILE A 354 -18.50 8.87 26.15
C ILE A 354 -19.84 8.85 25.44
N ASN A 355 -20.80 9.53 26.04
CA ASN A 355 -22.12 9.77 25.47
C ASN A 355 -22.39 11.27 25.40
N LEU A 356 -22.56 11.77 24.18
CA LEU A 356 -22.81 13.17 23.87
C LEU A 356 -24.19 13.64 24.32
N SER A 357 -25.19 12.74 24.39
CA SER A 357 -26.54 13.09 24.86
C SER A 357 -26.59 13.32 26.37
N THR A 358 -25.76 12.61 27.14
CA THR A 358 -25.68 12.74 28.60
C THR A 358 -24.52 13.61 29.06
N GLU A 359 -23.71 14.12 28.14
CA GLU A 359 -22.48 14.89 28.40
C GLU A 359 -21.54 14.23 29.43
N ALA A 360 -21.46 12.89 29.39
CA ALA A 360 -20.77 12.11 30.43
C ALA A 360 -19.94 10.96 29.85
N VAL A 361 -18.94 10.55 30.62
CA VAL A 361 -18.18 9.32 30.40
C VAL A 361 -19.02 8.15 30.91
N GLU A 362 -19.33 7.19 30.03
CA GLU A 362 -20.14 6.00 30.36
C GLU A 362 -19.26 4.85 30.87
N GLN A 363 -18.08 4.64 30.26
CA GLN A 363 -17.20 3.52 30.58
C GLN A 363 -15.74 3.92 30.38
N VAL A 364 -14.85 3.30 31.15
CA VAL A 364 -13.40 3.46 31.04
C VAL A 364 -12.77 2.08 31.08
N PHE A 365 -11.80 1.86 30.19
CA PHE A 365 -11.08 0.61 30.07
C PHE A 365 -9.59 0.88 30.20
N GLN A 366 -8.93 0.02 30.96
CA GLN A 366 -7.46 -0.03 31.02
C GLN A 366 -6.89 -0.59 29.72
N PRO A 367 -5.60 -0.35 29.41
CA PRO A 367 -4.93 -0.91 28.24
C PRO A 367 -5.20 -2.41 28.08
N PRO A 368 -5.45 -2.90 26.85
CA PRO A 368 -5.63 -4.33 26.62
C PRO A 368 -4.37 -5.11 27.02
N GLU A 369 -4.54 -6.23 27.72
CA GLU A 369 -3.42 -7.10 28.12
C GLU A 369 -2.71 -7.73 26.91
N GLN A 370 -3.45 -7.98 25.83
CA GLN A 370 -2.92 -8.49 24.57
C GLN A 370 -2.96 -7.39 23.51
N ASN A 371 -1.79 -6.86 23.17
CA ASN A 371 -1.63 -6.08 21.95
C ASN A 371 -1.59 -7.05 20.76
N PHE A 372 -2.39 -6.83 19.72
CA PHE A 372 -2.43 -7.72 18.55
C PHE A 372 -1.16 -7.65 17.70
N TYR A 373 -0.43 -6.53 17.81
CA TYR A 373 0.79 -6.26 17.07
C TYR A 373 1.90 -5.83 18.05
N PRO A 374 2.30 -6.69 19.00
CA PRO A 374 3.39 -6.37 19.91
C PRO A 374 4.68 -6.24 19.09
N ASP A 375 5.44 -5.18 19.33
CA ASP A 375 6.74 -4.91 18.69
C ASP A 375 6.72 -4.74 17.14
N VAL A 376 5.53 -4.76 16.53
CA VAL A 376 5.36 -4.55 15.09
C VAL A 376 4.95 -3.11 14.83
N GLN A 377 5.58 -2.48 13.84
CA GLN A 377 5.18 -1.15 13.41
C GLN A 377 3.82 -1.17 12.71
N VAL A 378 2.82 -0.52 13.29
CA VAL A 378 1.46 -0.39 12.74
C VAL A 378 1.18 1.02 12.21
N PRO A 379 0.25 1.17 11.24
CA PRO A 379 -0.21 2.48 10.78
C PRO A 379 -0.62 3.41 11.93
N VAL A 380 -0.25 4.68 11.81
CA VAL A 380 -0.61 5.74 12.78
C VAL A 380 -1.80 6.57 12.28
N PHE A 381 -2.09 6.57 10.98
CA PHE A 381 -3.21 7.29 10.36
C PHE A 381 -3.72 6.59 9.10
#